data_AF-A0A934B5F4-F1
#
_entry.id   AF-A0A934B5F4-F1
#
_cell.length_a   1.000
_cell.length_b   1.000
_cell.length_c   1.000
_cell.angle_alpha   90.00
_cell.angle_beta   90.00
_cell.angle_gamma   90.00
#
_symmetry.space_group_name_H-M   'P 1'
#
loop_
_entity.id
_entity.type
_entity.pdbx_description
1 polymer ?
#
loop_
_entity_poly.entity_id
_entity_poly.type
_entity_poly.pdbx_seq_one_letter_code
_entity_poly.pdbx_strand_id
1 'polypeptide(L)'
;MAAKPKKSYQEDLIESLKKPKEAAAYLNAAIEEGDRELFLLALRNIAKAQGGISAIAEKAHLNRENLYRMLSKRGNPEIKSLMTLLSAMGLALTVKAQKQAYA
;
A
#
# COMPACT_ATOMS: atom_id res chain seq x y z
N MET A 1 -7.07 35.31 15.99
CA MET A 1 -6.50 33.94 16.00
C MET A 1 -6.82 33.30 14.65
N ALA A 2 -5.81 33.06 13.81
CA ALA A 2 -6.04 32.43 12.50
C ALA A 2 -6.32 30.93 12.68
N ALA A 3 -7.46 30.46 12.19
CA ALA A 3 -7.79 29.04 12.15
C ALA A 3 -6.78 28.31 11.24
N LYS A 4 -6.13 27.26 11.75
CA LYS A 4 -5.25 26.41 10.94
C LYS A 4 -6.05 25.81 9.78
N PRO A 5 -5.52 25.79 8.54
CA PRO A 5 -6.25 25.23 7.41
C PRO A 5 -6.58 23.75 7.67
N LYS A 6 -7.83 23.36 7.41
CA LYS A 6 -8.25 21.95 7.46
C LYS A 6 -7.44 21.19 6.43
N LYS A 7 -6.56 20.29 6.87
CA LYS A 7 -5.89 19.35 5.98
C LYS A 7 -6.94 18.61 5.16
N SER A 8 -6.62 18.33 3.91
CA SER A 8 -7.47 17.48 3.08
C SER A 8 -7.49 16.07 3.68
N TYR A 9 -8.63 15.37 3.58
CA TYR A 9 -8.76 13.97 3.97
C TYR A 9 -7.63 13.09 3.40
N GLN A 10 -7.20 13.39 2.17
CA GLN A 10 -6.11 12.68 1.52
C GLN A 10 -4.75 12.92 2.20
N GLU A 11 -4.49 14.14 2.68
CA GLU A 11 -3.24 14.45 3.37
C GLU A 11 -3.17 13.78 4.74
N ASP A 12 -4.30 13.76 5.46
CA ASP A 12 -4.40 13.07 6.75
C ASP A 12 -4.26 11.55 6.59
N LEU A 13 -4.86 10.97 5.55
CA LEU A 13 -4.65 9.58 5.19
C LEU A 13 -3.16 9.30 4.96
N ILE A 14 -2.50 10.05 4.08
CA ILE A 14 -1.08 9.84 3.78
C ILE A 14 -0.19 10.00 5.03
N GLU A 15 -0.50 10.93 5.92
CA GLU A 15 0.23 11.08 7.18
C GLU A 15 0.05 9.86 8.09
N SER A 16 -1.18 9.31 8.19
CA SER A 16 -1.46 8.12 9.00
C SER A 16 -0.69 6.89 8.51
N LEU A 17 -0.56 6.72 7.20
CA LEU A 17 0.08 5.57 6.56
C LEU A 17 1.61 5.51 6.75
N LYS A 18 2.22 6.54 7.37
CA LYS A 18 3.60 6.45 7.86
C LYS A 18 3.76 5.44 9.00
N LYS A 19 2.67 5.15 9.73
CA LYS A 19 2.65 4.17 10.81
C LYS A 19 2.41 2.77 10.24
N PRO A 20 3.28 1.78 10.48
CA PRO A 20 3.13 0.44 9.90
C PRO A 20 1.79 -0.25 10.21
N LYS A 21 1.24 -0.03 11.41
CA LYS A 21 -0.07 -0.59 11.80
C LYS A 21 -1.22 -0.04 10.94
N GLU A 22 -1.21 1.27 10.69
CA GLU A 22 -2.24 1.92 9.85
C GLU A 22 -2.10 1.49 8.39
N ALA A 23 -0.85 1.42 7.88
CA ALA A 23 -0.58 0.92 6.54
C ALA A 23 -1.06 -0.53 6.34
N ALA A 24 -0.81 -1.40 7.32
CA ALA A 24 -1.29 -2.78 7.29
C ALA A 24 -2.83 -2.86 7.33
N ALA A 25 -3.48 -2.10 8.22
CA ALA A 25 -4.94 -2.07 8.31
C ALA A 25 -5.58 -1.58 7.01
N TYR A 26 -5.04 -0.50 6.44
CA TYR A 26 -5.50 0.07 5.18
C TYR A 26 -5.32 -0.90 4.00
N LEU A 27 -4.18 -1.57 3.91
CA LEU A 27 -3.93 -2.55 2.86
C LEU A 27 -4.83 -3.78 3.01
N ASN A 28 -5.06 -4.26 4.23
CA ASN A 28 -5.98 -5.37 4.50
C ASN A 28 -7.41 -5.03 4.10
N ALA A 29 -7.90 -3.84 4.44
CA ALA A 29 -9.21 -3.38 4.01
C ALA A 29 -9.33 -3.37 2.47
N ALA A 30 -8.29 -2.93 1.76
CA ALA A 30 -8.28 -2.96 0.30
C ALA A 30 -8.26 -4.39 -0.28
N ILE A 31 -7.64 -5.37 0.41
CA ILE A 31 -7.68 -6.79 0.02
C ILE A 31 -9.08 -7.38 0.25
N GLU A 32 -9.75 -7.01 1.35
CA GLU A 32 -11.07 -7.52 1.73
C GLU A 32 -12.18 -7.12 0.73
N GLU A 33 -12.06 -5.96 0.10
CA GLU A 33 -12.96 -5.53 -1.00
C GLU A 33 -12.83 -6.39 -2.27
N GLY A 34 -11.76 -7.18 -2.40
CA GLY A 34 -11.54 -8.06 -3.56
C GLY A 34 -11.23 -7.32 -4.87
N ASP A 35 -11.02 -6.00 -4.84
CA ASP A 35 -10.69 -5.19 -6.02
C ASP A 35 -9.18 -4.93 -6.13
N ARG A 36 -8.59 -5.44 -7.21
CA ARG A 36 -7.18 -5.25 -7.54
C ARG A 36 -6.81 -3.77 -7.71
N GLU A 37 -7.67 -2.94 -8.32
CA GLU A 37 -7.35 -1.53 -8.53
C GLU A 37 -7.25 -0.78 -7.19
N LEU A 38 -8.14 -1.11 -6.24
CA LEU A 38 -8.10 -0.58 -4.87
C LEU A 38 -6.85 -1.05 -4.13
N PHE A 39 -6.48 -2.33 -4.25
CA PHE A 39 -5.24 -2.85 -3.69
C PHE A 39 -4.00 -2.10 -4.20
N LEU A 40 -3.90 -1.91 -5.53
CA LEU A 40 -2.80 -1.17 -6.14
C LEU A 40 -2.81 0.31 -5.75
N LEU A 41 -3.99 0.91 -5.59
CA LEU A 41 -4.12 2.28 -5.06
C LEU A 41 -3.62 2.37 -3.62
N ALA A 42 -3.96 1.40 -2.77
CA ALA A 42 -3.50 1.35 -1.40
C ALA A 42 -1.97 1.27 -1.32
N LEU A 43 -1.34 0.40 -2.13
CA LEU A 43 0.12 0.32 -2.24
C LEU A 43 0.75 1.65 -2.68
N ARG A 44 0.16 2.37 -3.64
CA ARG A 44 0.64 3.70 -4.06
C ARG A 44 0.54 4.74 -2.95
N ASN A 45 -0.55 4.72 -2.17
CA ASN A 45 -0.73 5.64 -1.05
C ASN A 45 0.29 5.36 0.07
N ILE A 46 0.53 4.09 0.40
CA ILE A 46 1.57 3.69 1.37
C ILE A 46 2.95 4.10 0.86
N ALA A 47 3.27 3.84 -0.41
CA ALA A 47 4.52 4.29 -1.01
C ALA A 47 4.67 5.81 -0.89
N LYS A 48 3.63 6.60 -1.21
CA LYS A 48 3.63 8.06 -1.08
C LYS A 48 3.90 8.50 0.37
N ALA A 49 3.29 7.84 1.36
CA ALA A 49 3.53 8.11 2.78
C ALA A 49 4.98 7.85 3.20
N GLN A 50 5.63 6.86 2.59
CA GLN A 50 6.97 6.39 2.95
C GLN A 50 8.11 6.95 2.09
N GLY A 51 7.91 8.11 1.45
CA GLY A 51 8.94 8.79 0.63
C GLY A 51 8.80 8.61 -0.88
N GLY A 52 7.71 7.99 -1.33
CA GLY A 52 7.36 7.80 -2.74
C GLY A 52 7.90 6.51 -3.36
N ILE A 53 7.49 6.27 -4.61
CA ILE A 53 7.86 5.07 -5.38
C ILE A 53 9.38 4.94 -5.53
N SER A 54 10.10 6.05 -5.69
CA SER A 54 11.56 6.06 -5.81
C SER A 54 12.25 5.50 -4.57
N ALA A 55 11.88 5.98 -3.38
CA ALA A 55 12.47 5.54 -2.12
C ALA A 55 12.18 4.05 -1.86
N ILE A 56 10.98 3.60 -2.21
CA ILE A 56 10.60 2.20 -2.07
C ILE A 56 11.35 1.31 -3.08
N ALA A 57 11.52 1.75 -4.33
CA ALA A 57 12.28 0.99 -5.33
C ALA A 57 13.72 0.76 -4.89
N GLU A 58 14.36 1.78 -4.31
CA GLU A 58 15.72 1.66 -3.76
C GLU A 58 15.78 0.66 -2.60
N LYS A 59 14.87 0.78 -1.61
CA LYS A 59 14.78 -0.17 -0.49
C LYS A 59 14.48 -1.60 -0.93
N ALA A 60 13.67 -1.76 -1.96
CA ALA A 60 13.27 -3.06 -2.51
C ALA A 60 14.29 -3.64 -3.50
N HIS A 61 15.34 -2.89 -3.86
CA HIS A 61 16.26 -3.24 -4.94
C HIS A 61 15.54 -3.58 -6.27
N LEU A 62 14.47 -2.84 -6.56
CA LEU A 62 13.67 -3.01 -7.78
C LEU A 62 13.93 -1.87 -8.76
N ASN A 63 13.84 -2.19 -10.05
CA ASN A 63 13.84 -1.16 -11.09
C ASN A 63 12.61 -0.24 -10.93
N ARG A 64 12.83 1.09 -10.89
CA ARG A 64 11.77 2.09 -10.69
C ARG A 64 10.69 2.04 -11.76
N GLU A 65 11.06 1.92 -13.03
CA GLU A 65 10.12 1.84 -14.15
C GLU A 65 9.23 0.59 -14.04
N ASN A 66 9.85 -0.55 -13.68
CA ASN A 66 9.10 -1.77 -13.41
C ASN A 66 8.13 -1.58 -12.23
N LEU A 67 8.54 -0.90 -11.16
CA LEU A 67 7.67 -0.61 -10.03
C LEU A 67 6.50 0.30 -10.40
N TYR A 68 6.71 1.32 -11.24
CA TYR A 68 5.63 2.16 -11.76
C TYR A 68 4.61 1.37 -12.59
N ARG A 69 5.09 0.51 -13.48
CA ARG A 69 4.23 -0.36 -14.31
C ARG A 69 3.46 -1.36 -13.45
N MET A 70 4.14 -1.98 -12.51
CA MET A 70 3.60 -2.94 -11.54
C MET A 70 2.50 -2.32 -10.66
N LEU A 71 2.71 -1.08 -10.20
CA LEU A 71 1.76 -0.35 -9.36
C LEU A 71 0.83 0.56 -10.16
N SER A 72 0.77 0.43 -11.48
CA SER A 72 -0.20 1.20 -12.29
C SER A 72 -1.63 0.73 -12.03
N LYS A 73 -2.64 1.49 -12.50
CA LYS A 73 -4.06 1.11 -12.32
C LYS A 73 -4.35 -0.31 -12.87
N ARG A 74 -3.73 -0.68 -13.97
CA ARG A 74 -3.87 -2.00 -14.63
C ARG A 74 -2.68 -2.93 -14.37
N GLY A 75 -1.85 -2.60 -13.37
CA GLY A 75 -0.67 -3.37 -13.04
C GLY A 75 -1.00 -4.80 -12.61
N ASN A 76 -0.06 -5.72 -12.82
CA ASN A 76 -0.18 -7.10 -12.37
C ASN A 76 1.13 -7.54 -11.69
N PRO A 77 1.35 -7.15 -10.42
CA PRO A 77 2.54 -7.55 -9.67
C PRO A 77 2.67 -9.07 -9.60
N GLU A 78 3.85 -9.58 -9.96
CA GLU A 78 4.21 -10.95 -9.60
C GLU A 78 4.35 -11.07 -8.08
N ILE A 79 3.96 -12.23 -7.54
CA ILE A 79 4.00 -12.50 -6.09
C ILE A 79 5.39 -12.23 -5.50
N LYS A 80 6.46 -12.64 -6.21
CA LYS A 80 7.84 -12.40 -5.77
C LYS A 80 8.12 -10.91 -5.58
N SER A 81 7.81 -10.10 -6.59
CA SER A 81 8.02 -8.65 -6.56
C SER A 81 7.13 -7.96 -5.51
N LEU A 82 5.89 -8.45 -5.34
CA LEU A 82 4.99 -7.97 -4.31
C LEU A 82 5.54 -8.23 -2.91
N MET A 83 6.04 -9.43 -2.64
CA MET A 83 6.62 -9.77 -1.32
C MET A 83 7.83 -8.90 -0.99
N THR A 84 8.74 -8.70 -1.96
CA THR A 84 9.89 -7.79 -1.80
C THR A 84 9.43 -6.36 -1.52
N LEU A 85 8.40 -5.89 -2.24
CA LEU A 85 7.83 -4.57 -2.07
C LEU A 85 7.23 -4.37 -0.67
N LEU A 86 6.44 -5.33 -0.19
CA LEU A 86 5.83 -5.26 1.13
C LEU A 86 6.88 -5.26 2.22
N SER A 87 7.91 -6.09 2.12
CA SER A 87 9.04 -6.10 3.05
C SER A 87 9.75 -4.74 3.11
N ALA A 88 10.00 -4.12 1.95
CA ALA A 88 10.59 -2.77 1.87
C ALA A 88 9.70 -1.68 2.50
N MET A 89 8.39 -1.91 2.58
CA MET A 89 7.41 -1.06 3.25
C MET A 89 7.24 -1.39 4.75
N GLY A 90 7.95 -2.39 5.27
CA GLY A 90 7.80 -2.89 6.65
C GLY A 90 6.51 -3.69 6.87
N LEU A 91 5.96 -4.29 5.82
CA LEU A 91 4.72 -5.06 5.80
C LEU A 91 4.99 -6.53 5.47
N ALA A 92 4.09 -7.41 5.88
CA ALA A 92 4.11 -8.83 5.55
C ALA A 92 2.70 -9.32 5.22
N LEU A 93 2.60 -10.26 4.27
CA LEU A 93 1.34 -10.97 4.00
C LEU A 93 1.17 -12.11 4.99
N THR A 94 -0.07 -12.30 5.42
CA THR A 94 -0.47 -13.43 6.26
C THR A 94 -1.71 -14.06 5.67
N VAL A 95 -1.79 -15.40 5.72
CA VAL A 95 -2.98 -16.14 5.35
C VAL A 95 -3.84 -16.28 6.60
N LYS A 96 -5.13 -15.98 6.48
CA LYS A 96 -6.13 -16.18 7.54
C LYS A 96 -7.20 -17.12 7.02
N ALA A 97 -7.80 -17.91 7.92
CA ALA A 97 -8.99 -18.67 7.57
C ALA A 97 -10.11 -17.70 7.18
N GLN A 98 -10.73 -17.93 6.02
CA GLN A 98 -11.90 -17.17 5.63
C GLN A 98 -13.06 -17.55 6.57
N LYS A 99 -13.71 -16.56 7.17
CA LYS A 99 -14.93 -16.81 7.96
C LYS A 99 -16.09 -17.13 7.00
N GLN A 100 -16.13 -18.36 6.49
CA GLN A 100 -17.29 -19.20 6.03
C GLN A 100 -16.87 -20.13 4.87
N ALA A 101 -17.30 -21.39 4.78
CA ALA A 101 -18.46 -22.05 5.41
C ALA A 101 -18.18 -23.52 5.81
N TYR A 102 -18.41 -23.86 7.08
CA TYR A 102 -19.07 -25.12 7.42
C TYR A 102 -20.56 -24.77 7.47
N ALA A 103 -21.24 -25.00 6.35
CA ALA A 103 -22.64 -25.35 6.31
C ALA A 103 -22.71 -26.78 5.78
#